data_AF-A0A6V7IUC9-F1
#
_entry.id   AF-A0A6V7IUC9-F1
#
_cell.length_a   1.000
_cell.length_b   1.000
_cell.length_c   1.000
_cell.angle_alpha   90.00
_cell.angle_beta   90.00
_cell.angle_gamma   90.00
#
_symmetry.space_group_name_H-M   'P 1'
#
loop_
_entity.id
_entity.type
_entity.pdbx_description
1 polymer ?
#
loop_
_entity_poly.entity_id
_entity_poly.type
_entity_poly.pdbx_seq_one_letter_code
_entity_poly.pdbx_strand_id
1 'polypeptide(L)'
;AALALAEWCALHKNELEDKKILELGSGVGLTGLTVLSLCSPKKYTFSDCHPSVLNFLRVNVDLNLDNIKNAWDICSLPWENVNDDTQKELSPDLVIAADVIYDDTLFPPLINTLKTFISTNKCTGIIAMTVRNEGTISEFLKQL
;
A
#
# COMPACT_ATOMS: atom_id res chain seq x y z
N ALA A 1 -13.04 -2.08 -0.76
CA ALA A 1 -11.84 -2.86 -0.39
C ALA A 1 -11.09 -2.34 0.84
N ALA A 2 -10.81 -1.03 0.99
CA ALA A 2 -9.98 -0.51 2.08
C ALA A 2 -10.48 -0.87 3.50
N LEU A 3 -11.79 -0.81 3.76
CA LEU A 3 -12.36 -1.24 5.03
C LEU A 3 -12.08 -2.73 5.32
N ALA A 4 -12.27 -3.60 4.33
CA ALA A 4 -12.00 -5.03 4.48
C ALA A 4 -10.50 -5.31 4.71
N LEU A 5 -9.61 -4.57 4.05
CA LEU A 5 -8.17 -4.68 4.31
C LEU A 5 -7.81 -4.20 5.71
N ALA A 6 -8.39 -3.08 6.16
CA ALA A 6 -8.18 -2.55 7.51
C ALA A 6 -8.64 -3.55 8.59
N GLU A 7 -9.82 -4.14 8.41
CA GLU A 7 -10.33 -5.20 9.29
C GLU A 7 -9.42 -6.43 9.29
N TRP A 8 -8.98 -6.88 8.11
CA TRP A 8 -8.04 -7.99 8.00
C TRP A 8 -6.74 -7.70 8.75
N CYS A 9 -6.14 -6.53 8.56
CA CYS A 9 -4.92 -6.11 9.27
C CYS A 9 -5.12 -6.08 10.79
N ALA A 10 -6.27 -5.59 11.27
CA ALA A 10 -6.59 -5.54 12.69
C ALA A 10 -6.74 -6.93 13.33
N LEU A 11 -7.12 -7.94 12.53
CA LEU A 11 -7.23 -9.34 12.96
C LEU A 11 -5.91 -10.13 12.86
N HIS A 12 -4.99 -9.69 12.00
CA HIS A 12 -3.71 -10.37 11.72
C HIS A 12 -2.50 -9.59 12.21
N LYS A 13 -2.62 -8.87 13.34
CA LYS A 13 -1.60 -7.94 13.88
C LYS A 13 -0.17 -8.50 13.89
N ASN A 14 -0.01 -9.77 14.27
CA ASN A 14 1.30 -10.43 14.36
C ASN A 14 2.01 -10.53 13.00
N GLU A 15 1.28 -10.51 11.88
CA GLU A 15 1.85 -10.52 10.53
C GLU A 15 2.40 -9.14 10.13
N LEU A 16 1.93 -8.08 10.79
CA LEU A 16 2.29 -6.68 10.54
C LEU A 16 3.27 -6.11 11.56
N GLU A 17 3.37 -6.71 12.75
CA GLU A 17 4.28 -6.29 13.82
C GLU A 17 5.74 -6.33 13.36
N ASP A 18 6.51 -5.28 13.69
CA ASP A 18 7.91 -5.09 13.31
C ASP A 18 8.20 -5.17 11.78
N LYS A 19 7.17 -5.03 10.93
CA LYS A 19 7.33 -4.96 9.46
C LYS A 19 7.55 -3.54 8.97
N LYS A 20 8.36 -3.40 7.93
CA LYS A 20 8.31 -2.24 7.03
C LYS A 20 7.22 -2.46 5.99
N ILE A 21 6.19 -1.62 6.03
CA ILE A 21 4.99 -1.75 5.21
C ILE A 21 4.93 -0.60 4.22
N LEU A 22 4.69 -0.89 2.94
CA LEU A 22 4.38 0.08 1.91
C LEU A 22 2.93 -0.08 1.46
N GLU A 23 2.12 0.97 1.56
CA GLU A 23 0.76 0.99 1.02
C GLU A 23 0.72 1.69 -0.34
N LEU A 24 0.39 0.94 -1.40
CA LEU A 24 0.19 1.47 -2.75
C LEU A 24 -1.23 2.01 -2.91
N GLY A 25 -1.37 3.26 -3.35
CA GLY A 25 -2.68 3.89 -3.54
C GLY A 25 -3.40 4.10 -2.21
N SER A 26 -2.74 4.78 -1.27
CA SER A 26 -3.22 4.97 0.10
C SER A 26 -4.53 5.76 0.19
N GLY A 27 -4.84 6.59 -0.81
CA GLY A 27 -6.07 7.39 -0.82
C GLY A 27 -6.18 8.26 0.44
N VAL A 28 -7.24 8.05 1.22
CA VAL A 28 -7.48 8.76 2.49
C VAL A 28 -6.72 8.18 3.69
N GLY A 29 -6.05 7.04 3.54
CA GLY A 29 -5.19 6.44 4.56
C GLY A 29 -5.86 5.49 5.55
N LEU A 30 -7.12 5.09 5.33
CA LEU A 30 -7.89 4.26 6.28
C LEU A 30 -7.12 3.01 6.75
N THR A 31 -6.52 2.27 5.82
CA THR A 31 -5.75 1.06 6.14
C THR A 31 -4.55 1.40 7.02
N GLY A 32 -3.71 2.33 6.60
CA GLY A 32 -2.50 2.66 7.34
C GLY A 32 -2.76 3.29 8.70
N LEU A 33 -3.80 4.14 8.82
CA LEU A 33 -4.24 4.65 10.11
C LEU A 33 -4.62 3.50 11.06
N THR A 34 -5.32 2.49 10.55
CA THR A 34 -5.70 1.30 11.33
C THR A 34 -4.47 0.47 11.73
N VAL A 35 -3.56 0.21 10.79
CA VAL A 35 -2.33 -0.56 11.04
C VAL A 35 -1.45 0.14 12.08
N LEU A 36 -1.22 1.45 11.94
CA LEU A 36 -0.40 2.22 12.87
C LEU A 36 -1.01 2.27 14.27
N SER A 37 -2.35 2.30 14.37
CA SER A 37 -3.05 2.33 15.65
C SER A 37 -3.08 0.97 16.37
N LEU A 38 -3.08 -0.14 15.64
CA LEU A 38 -3.43 -1.45 16.19
C LEU A 38 -2.36 -2.52 16.08
N CYS A 39 -1.38 -2.38 15.18
CA CYS A 39 -0.49 -3.48 14.76
C CYS A 39 1.01 -3.22 15.00
N SER A 40 1.40 -2.04 15.48
CA SER A 40 2.81 -1.71 15.83
C SER A 40 3.85 -2.11 14.74
N PRO A 41 3.68 -1.65 13.48
CA PRO A 41 4.68 -1.90 12.45
C PRO A 41 6.00 -1.19 12.77
N LYS A 42 7.11 -1.67 12.20
CA LYS A 42 8.41 -1.00 12.31
C LYS A 42 8.43 0.34 11.60
N LYS A 43 7.83 0.37 10.40
CA LYS A 43 7.66 1.58 9.60
C LYS A 43 6.49 1.39 8.64
N TYR A 44 5.66 2.41 8.46
CA TYR A 44 4.57 2.42 7.51
C TYR A 44 4.72 3.57 6.51
N THR A 45 4.89 3.26 5.24
CA THR A 45 4.97 4.26 4.17
C THR A 45 3.65 4.30 3.43
N PHE A 46 2.94 5.41 3.57
CA PHE A 46 1.82 5.74 2.71
C PHE A 46 2.32 6.24 1.37
N SER A 47 1.70 5.79 0.27
CA SER A 47 2.04 6.25 -1.06
C SER A 47 0.83 6.45 -1.96
N ASP A 48 0.88 7.50 -2.78
CA ASP A 48 -0.11 7.82 -3.82
C ASP A 48 0.58 8.62 -4.93
N CYS A 49 -0.06 8.77 -6.10
CA CYS A 49 0.50 9.54 -7.21
C CYS A 49 -0.06 10.97 -7.29
N HIS A 50 -1.25 11.22 -6.73
CA HIS A 50 -1.94 12.49 -6.90
C HIS A 50 -1.62 13.48 -5.77
N PRO A 51 -1.07 14.68 -6.06
CA PRO A 51 -0.73 15.66 -5.02
C PRO A 51 -1.91 16.09 -4.14
N SER A 52 -3.12 16.18 -4.71
CA SER A 52 -4.33 16.49 -3.95
C SER A 52 -4.66 15.39 -2.94
N VAL A 53 -4.55 14.12 -3.34
CA VAL A 53 -4.77 12.96 -2.46
C VAL A 53 -3.73 12.94 -1.35
N LEU A 54 -2.45 13.12 -1.68
CA LEU A 54 -1.37 13.21 -0.70
C LEU A 54 -1.58 14.33 0.33
N ASN A 55 -2.13 15.48 -0.09
CA ASN A 55 -2.45 16.57 0.81
C ASN A 55 -3.58 16.19 1.78
N PHE A 56 -4.66 15.58 1.30
CA PHE A 56 -5.74 15.09 2.18
C PHE A 56 -5.25 13.98 3.12
N LEU A 57 -4.43 13.07 2.61
CA LEU A 57 -3.82 12.00 3.39
C LEU A 57 -2.98 12.56 4.54
N ARG A 58 -2.17 13.60 4.27
CA ARG A 58 -1.38 14.26 5.30
C ARG A 58 -2.26 14.85 6.40
N VAL A 59 -3.33 15.55 6.04
CA VAL A 59 -4.31 16.08 7.01
C VAL A 59 -4.90 14.94 7.86
N ASN A 60 -5.30 13.82 7.24
CA ASN A 60 -5.85 12.70 7.99
C ASN A 60 -4.83 12.04 8.93
N VAL A 61 -3.59 11.89 8.47
CA VAL A 61 -2.50 11.34 9.28
C VAL A 61 -2.21 12.24 10.47
N ASP A 62 -2.06 13.55 10.26
CA ASP A 62 -1.82 14.52 11.32
C ASP A 62 -2.97 14.48 12.36
N LEU A 63 -4.24 14.44 11.91
CA LEU A 63 -5.39 14.41 12.81
C LEU A 63 -5.51 13.14 13.68
N ASN A 64 -4.95 12.02 13.23
CA ASN A 64 -5.18 10.72 13.89
C ASN A 64 -3.93 10.15 14.56
N LEU A 65 -2.72 10.56 14.15
CA LEU A 65 -1.46 9.94 14.55
C LEU A 65 -0.52 10.88 15.34
N ASP A 66 -1.04 11.97 15.91
CA ASP A 66 -0.27 12.95 16.71
C ASP A 66 0.64 12.31 17.79
N ASN A 67 0.20 11.17 18.35
CA ASN A 67 0.92 10.43 19.40
C ASN A 67 1.91 9.37 18.87
N ILE A 68 1.88 9.08 17.57
CA ILE A 68 2.69 8.02 16.94
C ILE A 68 3.71 8.70 16.02
N LYS A 69 4.89 9.00 16.59
CA LYS A 69 5.97 9.69 15.87
C LYS A 69 7.02 8.71 15.35
N ASN A 70 7.61 9.02 14.20
CA ASN A 70 8.70 8.27 13.54
C ASN A 70 8.34 6.86 13.03
N ALA A 71 7.09 6.41 13.15
CA ALA A 71 6.65 5.10 12.67
C ALA A 71 6.09 5.13 11.24
N TRP A 72 5.96 6.31 10.63
CA TRP A 72 5.34 6.46 9.32
C TRP A 72 5.97 7.56 8.47
N ASP A 73 5.79 7.44 7.15
CA ASP A 73 6.12 8.46 6.15
C ASP A 73 5.02 8.52 5.08
N ILE A 74 4.95 9.64 4.37
CA ILE A 74 4.08 9.82 3.19
C ILE A 74 4.98 10.18 2.01
N CYS A 75 4.88 9.44 0.91
CA CYS A 75 5.63 9.74 -0.31
C CYS A 75 4.75 9.79 -1.56
N SER A 76 5.21 10.54 -2.55
CA SER A 76 4.66 10.47 -3.92
C SER A 76 5.27 9.26 -4.63
N LEU A 77 4.44 8.37 -5.13
CA LEU A 77 4.88 7.15 -5.82
C LEU A 77 4.00 6.86 -7.05
N PRO A 78 4.19 7.59 -8.16
CA PRO A 78 3.65 7.18 -9.45
C PRO A 78 4.25 5.83 -9.85
N TRP A 79 3.40 4.85 -10.14
CA TRP A 79 3.82 3.46 -10.42
C TRP A 79 4.71 3.34 -11.66
N GLU A 80 4.58 4.28 -12.59
CA GLU A 80 5.39 4.41 -13.81
C GLU A 80 6.86 4.74 -13.51
N ASN A 81 7.14 5.28 -12.31
CA ASN A 81 8.47 5.74 -11.92
C ASN A 81 9.19 4.76 -10.98
N VAL A 82 8.54 3.66 -10.59
CA VAL A 82 9.12 2.67 -9.66
C VAL A 82 10.22 1.88 -10.35
N ASN A 83 11.39 1.83 -9.71
CA ASN A 83 12.57 1.12 -10.18
C ASN A 83 13.40 0.57 -9.00
N ASP A 84 14.55 -0.05 -9.30
CA ASP A 84 15.42 -0.68 -8.30
C ASP A 84 15.93 0.29 -7.22
N ASP A 85 16.11 1.57 -7.52
CA ASP A 85 16.55 2.53 -6.51
C ASP A 85 15.42 2.86 -5.53
N THR A 86 14.19 2.99 -6.04
CA THR A 86 12.98 3.06 -5.20
C THR A 86 12.83 1.82 -4.31
N GLN A 87 13.13 0.64 -4.86
CA GLN A 87 13.11 -0.62 -4.11
C GLN A 87 14.12 -0.61 -2.96
N LYS A 88 15.36 -0.19 -3.22
CA LYS A 88 16.42 -0.12 -2.20
C LYS A 88 16.11 0.90 -1.12
N GLU A 89 15.55 2.04 -1.50
CA GLU A 89 15.19 3.13 -0.58
C GLU A 89 14.08 2.69 0.39
N LEU A 90 12.97 2.15 -0.14
CA LEU A 90 11.82 1.78 0.67
C LEU A 90 12.03 0.44 1.38
N SER A 91 12.60 -0.54 0.67
CA SER A 91 12.91 -1.89 1.13
C SER A 91 11.82 -2.48 2.06
N PRO A 92 10.56 -2.59 1.58
CA PRO A 92 9.46 -3.08 2.39
C PRO A 92 9.56 -4.60 2.61
N ASP A 93 9.09 -5.05 3.78
CA ASP A 93 8.83 -6.47 4.07
C ASP A 93 7.42 -6.87 3.61
N LEU A 94 6.51 -5.89 3.51
CA LEU A 94 5.13 -6.07 3.11
C LEU A 94 4.68 -4.92 2.20
N VAL A 95 4.09 -5.26 1.06
CA VAL A 95 3.37 -4.32 0.19
C VAL A 95 1.89 -4.61 0.32
N ILE A 96 1.10 -3.59 0.65
CA ILE A 96 -0.36 -3.71 0.71
C ILE A 96 -1.04 -2.72 -0.22
N ALA A 97 -2.22 -3.07 -0.72
CA ALA A 97 -3.00 -2.18 -1.57
C ALA A 97 -4.50 -2.49 -1.48
N ALA A 98 -5.34 -1.46 -1.57
CA ALA A 98 -6.79 -1.59 -1.54
C ALA A 98 -7.45 -0.92 -2.74
N ASP A 99 -8.26 -1.67 -3.50
CA ASP A 99 -9.02 -1.19 -4.65
C ASP A 99 -8.14 -0.55 -5.76
N VAL A 100 -6.92 -1.07 -5.98
CA VAL A 100 -5.97 -0.56 -7.00
C VAL A 100 -6.12 -1.20 -8.39
N ILE A 101 -7.01 -2.19 -8.54
CA ILE A 101 -7.25 -2.92 -9.79
C ILE A 101 -8.64 -2.52 -10.30
N TYR A 102 -8.69 -1.45 -11.09
CA TYR A 102 -9.94 -0.90 -11.63
C TYR A 102 -9.83 -0.31 -13.05
N ASP A 103 -8.63 0.07 -13.46
CA ASP A 103 -8.33 0.64 -14.78
C ASP A 103 -7.22 -0.19 -15.42
N ASP A 104 -7.51 -0.80 -16.57
CA ASP A 104 -6.61 -1.73 -17.26
C ASP A 104 -5.37 -1.02 -17.82
N THR A 105 -5.45 0.28 -18.07
CA THR A 105 -4.32 1.10 -18.48
C THR A 105 -3.25 1.20 -17.39
N LEU A 106 -3.63 0.99 -16.12
CA LEU A 106 -2.74 1.02 -14.97
C LEU A 106 -2.15 -0.36 -14.62
N PHE A 107 -2.57 -1.45 -15.29
CA PHE A 107 -2.07 -2.79 -14.96
C PHE A 107 -0.57 -2.94 -15.21
N PRO A 108 -0.03 -2.54 -16.38
CA PRO A 108 1.41 -2.68 -16.60
C PRO A 108 2.28 -1.97 -15.55
N PRO A 109 2.06 -0.67 -15.21
CA PRO A 109 2.88 -0.01 -14.19
C PRO A 109 2.65 -0.57 -12.77
N LEU A 110 1.41 -0.98 -12.42
CA LEU A 110 1.14 -1.61 -11.12
C LEU A 110 1.86 -2.96 -10.99
N ILE A 111 1.82 -3.80 -12.03
CA ILE A 111 2.48 -5.10 -12.04
C ILE A 111 4.00 -4.93 -11.99
N ASN A 112 4.55 -3.98 -12.74
CA ASN A 112 5.98 -3.66 -12.64
C ASN A 112 6.37 -3.23 -11.22
N THR A 113 5.53 -2.40 -10.58
CA THR A 113 5.72 -1.98 -9.19
C THR A 113 5.72 -3.17 -8.24
N LEU A 114 4.73 -4.06 -8.34
CA LEU A 114 4.65 -5.28 -7.54
C LEU A 114 5.86 -6.18 -7.74
N LYS A 115 6.25 -6.44 -9.00
CA LYS A 115 7.45 -7.23 -9.35
C LYS A 115 8.71 -6.64 -8.77
N THR A 116 8.87 -5.32 -8.86
CA THR A 116 10.03 -4.60 -8.33
C THR A 116 10.18 -4.86 -6.82
N PHE A 117 9.12 -4.70 -6.03
CA PHE A 117 9.21 -4.91 -4.58
C PHE A 117 9.24 -6.40 -4.16
N ILE A 118 8.46 -7.26 -4.81
CA ILE A 118 8.29 -8.68 -4.44
C ILE A 118 9.43 -9.56 -4.98
N SER A 119 10.19 -9.11 -5.98
CA SER A 119 11.34 -9.87 -6.54
C SER A 119 12.38 -10.26 -5.49
N THR A 120 12.47 -9.51 -4.39
CA THR A 120 13.24 -9.94 -3.23
C THR A 120 12.41 -10.97 -2.45
N ASN A 121 12.89 -12.21 -2.30
CA ASN A 121 12.23 -13.31 -1.55
C ASN A 121 11.88 -12.99 -0.06
N LYS A 122 11.97 -11.73 0.35
CA LYS A 122 11.71 -11.20 1.69
C LYS A 122 10.42 -10.36 1.74
N CYS A 123 9.86 -9.95 0.60
CA CYS A 123 8.69 -9.08 0.55
C CYS A 123 7.43 -9.86 0.14
N THR A 124 6.33 -9.68 0.90
CA THR A 124 5.02 -10.26 0.59
C THR A 124 4.08 -9.18 0.06
N GLY A 125 3.23 -9.51 -0.92
CA GLY A 125 2.19 -8.60 -1.44
C GLY A 125 0.79 -9.02 -1.00
N ILE A 126 -0.01 -8.09 -0.47
CA ILE A 126 -1.43 -8.31 -0.12
C ILE A 126 -2.28 -7.26 -0.84
N ILE A 127 -3.20 -7.71 -1.69
CA ILE A 127 -4.11 -6.81 -2.40
C ILE A 127 -5.55 -7.17 -2.04
N ALA A 128 -6.26 -6.21 -1.47
CA ALA A 128 -7.70 -6.28 -1.30
C ALA A 128 -8.39 -5.56 -2.46
N MET A 129 -9.40 -6.17 -3.05
CA MET A 129 -10.17 -5.57 -4.12
C MET A 129 -11.65 -5.88 -3.99
N THR A 130 -12.47 -5.06 -4.63
CA THR A 130 -13.89 -5.36 -4.82
C THR A 130 -14.06 -6.00 -6.19
N VAL A 131 -14.58 -7.23 -6.27
CA VAL A 131 -14.87 -7.86 -7.56
C VAL A 131 -16.08 -7.18 -8.19
N ARG A 132 -15.84 -6.26 -9.13
CA ARG A 132 -16.89 -5.57 -9.90
C ARG A 132 -17.10 -6.19 -11.29
N ASN A 133 -16.02 -6.71 -11.86
CA ASN A 133 -16.00 -7.35 -13.18
C ASN A 133 -14.95 -8.46 -13.16
N GLU A 134 -15.37 -9.70 -13.39
CA GLU A 134 -14.46 -10.86 -13.42
C GLU A 134 -13.44 -10.79 -14.57
N GLY A 135 -13.81 -10.16 -15.69
CA GLY A 135 -12.92 -9.95 -16.83
C GLY A 135 -11.73 -9.06 -16.48
N THR A 136 -11.96 -8.00 -15.70
CA THR A 136 -10.90 -7.09 -15.21
C THR A 136 -9.88 -7.85 -14.35
N ILE A 137 -10.35 -8.74 -13.47
CA ILE A 137 -9.47 -9.57 -12.63
C ILE A 137 -8.73 -10.60 -13.46
N SER A 138 -9.43 -11.28 -14.36
CA SER A 138 -8.83 -12.26 -15.26
C SER A 138 -7.71 -11.64 -16.08
N GLU A 139 -7.91 -10.41 -16.57
CA GLU A 139 -6.91 -9.70 -17.35
C GLU A 139 -5.70 -9.30 -16.50
N PHE A 140 -5.92 -8.75 -15.30
CA PHE A 140 -4.84 -8.45 -14.37
C PHE A 140 -3.98 -9.68 -14.04
N LEU A 141 -4.64 -10.81 -13.73
CA LEU A 141 -3.96 -12.07 -13.36
C LEU A 141 -3.18 -12.70 -14.52
N LYS A 142 -3.54 -12.44 -15.79
CA LYS A 142 -2.76 -12.91 -16.95
C LYS A 142 -1.45 -12.15 -17.13
N GLN A 143 -1.40 -10.91 -16.67
CA GLN A 143 -0.24 -10.03 -16.84
C GLN A 143 0.73 -10.09 -15.64
N LEU A 144 0.25 -10.53 -14.47
CA LEU A 144 1.01 -10.70 -13.24
C LEU A 144 2.10 -11.77 -13.40
#